data_AF-A0AAV0LYH0-F1
#
_entry.id   AF-A0AAV0LYH0-F1
#
_cell.length_a   1.000
_cell.length_b   1.000
_cell.length_c   1.000
_cell.angle_alpha   90.00
_cell.angle_beta   90.00
_cell.angle_gamma   90.00
#
_symmetry.space_group_name_H-M   'P 1'
#
loop_
_entity.id
_entity.type
_entity.pdbx_description
1 polymer ?
#
loop_
_entity_poly.entity_id
_entity_poly.type
_entity_poly.pdbx_seq_one_letter_code
_entity_poly.pdbx_strand_id
1 'polypeptide(L)'
;MESKSEKLWGLLNEGFRSGLITSYQMTKGFGRVAESMEDLRLDVPDAEKQFEYYIEKAKLTGWLDSSFGIGPTTKSSFVKENGINV
;
A
#
# COMPACT_ATOMS: atom_id res chain seq x y z
N MET A 1 15.61 10.10 15.16
CA MET A 1 15.67 9.48 13.81
C MET A 1 14.24 9.45 13.29
N GLU A 2 13.79 10.49 12.60
CA GLU A 2 12.35 10.60 12.23
C GLU A 2 12.09 11.51 11.01
N SER A 3 13.12 11.92 10.26
CA SER A 3 12.97 12.95 9.23
C SER A 3 12.59 12.43 7.84
N LYS A 4 12.93 11.20 7.47
CA LYS A 4 12.76 10.75 6.07
C LYS A 4 11.39 10.11 5.82
N SER A 5 10.97 9.22 6.72
CA SER A 5 9.68 8.54 6.64
C SER A 5 8.50 9.50 6.69
N GLU A 6 8.55 10.50 7.58
CA GLU A 6 7.48 11.51 7.69
C GLU A 6 7.41 12.42 6.46
N LYS A 7 8.56 12.77 5.85
CA LYS A 7 8.59 13.54 4.59
C LYS A 7 8.00 12.74 3.43
N LEU A 8 8.36 11.45 3.32
CA LEU A 8 7.81 10.59 2.28
C LEU A 8 6.30 10.38 2.48
N TRP A 9 5.86 10.17 3.72
CA TRP A 9 4.45 10.05 4.05
C TRP A 9 3.68 11.33 3.68
N GLY A 10 4.21 12.50 4.04
CA GLY A 10 3.63 13.79 3.66
C GLY A 10 3.52 13.97 2.15
N LEU A 11 4.54 13.58 1.38
CA LEU A 11 4.51 13.63 -0.08
C LEU A 11 3.41 12.74 -0.67
N LEU A 12 3.30 11.49 -0.19
CA LEU A 12 2.25 10.56 -0.64
C LEU A 12 0.86 11.09 -0.29
N ASN A 13 0.71 11.67 0.90
CA ASN A 13 -0.53 12.27 1.35
C ASN A 13 -0.96 13.46 0.48
N GLU A 14 -0.05 14.37 0.17
CA GLU A 14 -0.36 15.50 -0.74
C GLU A 14 -0.65 15.02 -2.16
N GLY A 15 0.09 14.02 -2.66
CA GLY A 15 -0.20 13.38 -3.95
C GLY A 15 -1.59 12.75 -4.00
N PHE A 16 -2.03 12.11 -2.91
CA PHE A 16 -3.37 11.55 -2.81
C PHE A 16 -4.45 12.63 -2.74
N ARG A 17 -4.28 13.61 -1.83
CA ARG A 17 -5.25 14.70 -1.60
C ARG A 17 -5.44 15.59 -2.82
N SER A 18 -4.40 15.78 -3.62
CA SER A 18 -4.46 16.52 -4.88
C SER A 18 -5.04 15.72 -6.06
N GLY A 19 -5.31 14.42 -5.87
CA GLY A 19 -5.78 13.53 -6.93
C GLY A 19 -4.71 13.08 -7.92
N LEU A 20 -3.43 13.45 -7.70
CA LEU A 20 -2.30 13.04 -8.53
C LEU A 20 -2.02 11.53 -8.41
N ILE A 21 -2.27 10.96 -7.23
CA ILE A 21 -2.14 9.53 -6.95
C ILE A 21 -3.50 9.01 -6.48
N THR A 22 -4.10 8.09 -7.22
CA THR A 22 -5.41 7.52 -6.86
C THR A 22 -5.30 6.40 -5.82
N SER A 23 -6.39 6.04 -5.13
CA SER A 23 -6.42 4.88 -4.21
C SER A 23 -6.00 3.58 -4.92
N TYR A 24 -6.34 3.44 -6.21
CA TYR A 24 -5.91 2.31 -7.03
C TYR A 24 -4.37 2.29 -7.20
N GLN A 25 -3.76 3.45 -7.49
CA GLN A 25 -2.31 3.56 -7.61
C GLN A 25 -1.60 3.36 -6.26
N MET A 26 -2.17 3.86 -5.15
CA MET A 26 -1.69 3.56 -3.80
C MET A 26 -1.71 2.05 -3.55
N THR A 27 -2.84 1.39 -3.81
CA THR A 27 -2.99 -0.06 -3.63
C THR A 27 -1.97 -0.86 -4.44
N LYS A 28 -1.73 -0.47 -5.71
CA LYS A 28 -0.69 -1.10 -6.54
C LYS A 28 0.73 -0.84 -6.00
N GLY A 29 1.00 0.36 -5.49
CA GLY A 29 2.26 0.69 -4.86
C GLY A 29 2.56 -0.18 -3.65
N PHE A 30 1.60 -0.27 -2.72
CA PHE A 30 1.71 -1.15 -1.55
C PHE A 30 1.82 -2.62 -1.96
N GLY A 31 1.05 -3.07 -2.95
CA GLY A 31 1.16 -4.43 -3.49
C GLY A 31 2.58 -4.78 -3.98
N ARG A 32 3.25 -3.88 -4.70
CA ARG A 32 4.63 -4.10 -5.16
C ARG A 32 5.63 -4.23 -4.00
N VAL A 33 5.44 -3.46 -2.92
CA VAL A 33 6.29 -3.58 -1.72
C VAL A 33 6.06 -4.94 -1.05
N ALA A 34 4.81 -5.39 -0.96
CA ALA A 34 4.47 -6.71 -0.42
C ALA A 34 5.10 -7.85 -1.24
N GLU A 35 5.06 -7.76 -2.57
CA GLU A 35 5.67 -8.74 -3.48
C GLU A 35 7.20 -8.82 -3.32
N SER A 36 7.85 -7.72 -2.92
CA SER A 36 9.30 -7.65 -2.72
C SER A 36 9.73 -7.96 -1.28
N MET A 37 8.79 -8.33 -0.39
CA MET A 37 9.06 -8.42 1.05
C MET A 37 10.11 -9.48 1.40
N GLU A 38 10.12 -10.61 0.68
CA GLU A 38 11.08 -11.70 0.88
C GLU A 38 12.53 -11.25 0.63
N ASP A 39 12.74 -10.38 -0.36
CA ASP A 39 14.06 -9.82 -0.64
C ASP A 39 14.39 -8.68 0.35
N LEU A 40 13.41 -7.81 0.64
CA LEU A 40 13.59 -6.66 1.54
C LEU A 40 14.00 -7.09 2.95
N ARG A 41 13.47 -8.21 3.46
CA ARG A 41 13.82 -8.70 4.81
C ARG A 41 15.26 -9.21 4.93
N LEU A 42 15.94 -9.49 3.81
CA LEU A 42 17.36 -9.88 3.82
C LEU A 42 18.25 -8.69 4.20
N ASP A 43 17.92 -7.50 3.68
CA ASP A 43 18.69 -6.28 3.92
C ASP A 43 18.17 -5.47 5.12
N VAL A 44 16.86 -5.56 5.39
CA VAL A 44 16.17 -4.80 6.44
C VAL A 44 15.40 -5.79 7.33
N PRO A 45 16.00 -6.24 8.45
CA PRO A 45 15.45 -7.33 9.27
C PRO A 45 14.03 -7.08 9.82
N ASP A 46 13.60 -5.83 9.95
CA ASP A 46 12.28 -5.43 10.46
C ASP A 46 11.35 -4.89 9.36
N ALA A 47 11.66 -5.12 8.08
CA ALA A 47 10.88 -4.64 6.94
C ALA A 47 9.39 -5.01 7.02
N GLU A 48 9.09 -6.25 7.39
CA GLU A 48 7.72 -6.76 7.50
C GLU A 48 6.92 -5.98 8.56
N LYS A 49 7.50 -5.81 9.76
CA LYS A 49 6.91 -5.04 10.85
C LYS A 49 6.70 -3.57 10.47
N GLN A 50 7.67 -2.96 9.81
CA GLN A 50 7.52 -1.57 9.33
C GLN A 50 6.42 -1.47 8.28
N PHE A 51 6.33 -2.44 7.38
CA PHE A 51 5.32 -2.45 6.32
C PHE A 51 3.91 -2.64 6.87
N GLU A 52 3.71 -3.54 7.83
CA GLU A 52 2.45 -3.69 8.56
C GLU A 52 1.99 -2.37 9.19
N TYR A 53 2.90 -1.64 9.86
CA TYR A 53 2.61 -0.32 10.41
C TYR A 53 2.09 0.65 9.33
N TYR A 54 2.73 0.69 8.16
CA TYR A 54 2.29 1.56 7.07
C TYR A 54 0.98 1.12 6.42
N ILE A 55 0.69 -0.19 6.35
CA ILE A 55 -0.60 -0.68 5.87
C ILE A 55 -1.72 -0.17 6.79
N GLU A 56 -1.57 -0.32 8.10
CA GLU A 56 -2.59 0.15 9.04
C GLU A 56 -2.75 1.66 8.99
N LYS A 57 -1.65 2.42 8.90
CA LYS A 57 -1.69 3.87 8.69
C LYS A 57 -2.38 4.23 7.36
N ALA A 58 -2.16 3.46 6.29
CA ALA A 58 -2.76 3.69 4.97
C ALA A 58 -4.26 3.35 4.91
N LYS A 59 -4.70 2.34 5.68
CA LYS A 59 -6.13 2.05 5.88
C LYS A 59 -6.82 3.17 6.63
N LEU A 60 -6.24 3.64 7.74
CA LEU A 60 -6.79 4.75 8.54
C LEU A 60 -6.89 6.07 7.76
N THR A 61 -5.98 6.28 6.79
CA THR A 61 -5.99 7.45 5.91
C THR A 61 -6.87 7.29 4.66
N GLY A 62 -7.47 6.12 4.46
CA GLY A 62 -8.36 5.84 3.33
C GLY A 62 -7.65 5.60 1.99
N TRP A 63 -6.34 5.36 2.00
CA TRP A 63 -5.57 5.04 0.80
C TRP A 63 -5.79 3.58 0.37
N LEU A 64 -5.96 2.69 1.35
CA LEU A 64 -6.18 1.25 1.17
C LEU A 64 -7.54 0.85 1.74
N ASP A 65 -8.16 -0.14 1.12
CA ASP A 65 -9.35 -0.78 1.67
C ASP A 65 -8.99 -1.61 2.91
N SER A 66 -9.93 -1.73 3.85
CA SER A 66 -9.75 -2.52 5.08
C SER A 66 -9.42 -4.00 4.79
N SER A 67 -9.84 -4.53 3.65
CA SER A 67 -9.54 -5.89 3.18
C SER A 67 -8.11 -6.08 2.66
N PHE A 68 -7.33 -5.00 2.49
CA PHE A 68 -5.94 -5.11 2.05
C PHE A 68 -5.10 -5.86 3.10
N GLY A 69 -4.45 -6.94 2.67
CA GLY A 69 -3.61 -7.78 3.52
C GLY A 69 -2.40 -8.35 2.78
N ILE A 70 -1.36 -8.67 3.56
CA ILE A 70 -0.11 -9.29 3.09
C ILE A 70 -0.38 -10.80 2.98
N GLY A 71 -1.01 -11.25 1.88
CA GLY A 71 -1.29 -12.66 1.64
C GLY A 71 -0.45 -13.22 0.47
N PRO A 72 -0.03 -14.51 0.51
CA PRO A 72 0.74 -15.15 -0.57
C PRO A 72 -0.01 -15.28 -1.92
N THR A 73 -1.26 -14.81 -1.99
CA THR A 73 -2.17 -14.99 -3.12
C THR A 73 -2.58 -13.69 -3.81
N THR A 74 -1.80 -12.60 -3.71
CA THR A 74 -2.06 -11.40 -4.55
C THR A 74 -1.72 -11.60 -6.03
N LYS A 75 -1.50 -12.84 -6.48
CA LYS A 75 -1.77 -13.21 -7.87
C LYS A 75 -3.27 -13.46 -8.01
N SER A 76 -4.00 -12.51 -8.60
CA SER A 76 -5.41 -12.62 -9.04
C SER A 76 -6.52 -12.32 -8.01
N SER A 77 -6.80 -11.03 -7.77
CA SER A 77 -8.17 -10.60 -7.40
C SER A 77 -8.57 -9.18 -7.83
N PHE A 78 -7.73 -8.46 -8.59
CA PHE A 78 -8.12 -7.18 -9.19
C PHE A 78 -8.74 -7.36 -10.59
N VAL A 79 -9.85 -8.09 -10.69
CA VAL A 79 -10.77 -7.98 -11.83
C VAL A 79 -12.19 -8.00 -11.30
N LYS A 80 -12.78 -6.81 -11.13
CA LYS A 80 -14.18 -6.53 -11.47
C LYS A 80 -14.29 -5.07 -11.89
N GLU A 81 -14.04 -4.83 -13.17
CA GLU A 81 -14.53 -3.64 -13.86
C GLU A 81 -15.77 -4.06 -14.67
N ASN A 82 -16.89 -3.39 -14.38
CA ASN A 82 -18.12 -3.26 -15.18
C ASN A 82 -18.94 -4.53 -15.56
N GLY A 83 -20.20 -4.58 -15.10
CA GLY A 83 -21.19 -5.55 -15.60
C GLY A 83 -22.60 -5.35 -15.02
N ILE A 84 -23.35 -4.40 -15.61
CA ILE A 84 -24.81 -4.26 -15.72
C ILE A 84 -25.65 -5.28 -14.91
N ASN A 85 -26.44 -4.79 -13.94
CA ASN A 85 -27.62 -5.53 -13.47
C ASN A 85 -28.76 -5.32 -14.48
N VAL A 86 -29.22 -6.41 -15.08
CA VAL A 86 -30.63 -6.56 -15.48
C VAL A 86 -31.38 -7.22 -14.34
#